data_AF-A0A7Y5UWP4-F1
#
_entry.id   AF-A0A7Y5UWP4-F1
#
_cell.length_a   1.000
_cell.length_b   1.000
_cell.length_c   1.000
_cell.angle_alpha   90.00
_cell.angle_beta   90.00
_cell.angle_gamma   90.00
#
_symmetry.space_group_name_H-M   'P 1'
#
loop_
_entity.id
_entity.type
_entity.pdbx_description
1 polymer ?
#
loop_
_entity_poly.entity_id
_entity_poly.type
_entity_poly.pdbx_seq_one_letter_code
_entity_poly.pdbx_strand_id
1 'polypeptide(L)'
;MESADCSGAMELSTPPELLAEWWRQRQAWEDKLSELAKGNPMEALGALLVGGSLLFLAAERAVNPKVNSFWDALYFISTCASVGYADIVARTDMGKAVAAVVMTFGPALCAQVLDRPGNSQPAPGLQPVVDKLEAILSELRKLTG
;
A
#
# COMPACT_ATOMS: atom_id res chain seq x y z
N MET A 1 -26.93 -26.92 47.99
CA MET A 1 -27.19 -27.65 46.73
C MET A 1 -28.07 -26.73 45.88
N GLU A 2 -27.54 -25.78 45.08
CA GLU A 2 -26.30 -25.85 44.27
C GLU A 2 -26.44 -26.98 43.24
N SER A 3 -26.22 -26.86 41.91
CA SER A 3 -25.75 -25.78 41.03
C SER A 3 -26.17 -26.11 39.56
N ALA A 4 -26.24 -25.20 38.57
CA ALA A 4 -26.16 -23.74 38.58
C ALA A 4 -26.88 -23.12 37.35
N ASP A 5 -27.00 -21.80 37.41
CA ASP A 5 -27.40 -20.79 36.41
C ASP A 5 -26.62 -20.85 35.07
N CYS A 6 -27.33 -20.94 33.94
CA CYS A 6 -26.77 -20.80 32.59
C CYS A 6 -26.60 -19.32 32.19
N SER A 7 -25.86 -18.55 32.98
CA SER A 7 -25.46 -17.19 32.62
C SER A 7 -24.22 -17.23 31.73
N GLY A 8 -24.47 -17.48 30.44
CA GLY A 8 -23.47 -17.49 29.36
C GLY A 8 -23.93 -16.59 28.22
N ALA A 9 -24.18 -15.31 28.51
CA ALA A 9 -24.66 -14.34 27.55
C ALA A 9 -23.67 -14.21 26.38
N MET A 10 -24.09 -14.67 25.20
CA MET A 10 -23.40 -14.40 23.94
C MET A 10 -23.69 -12.95 23.55
N GLU A 11 -22.94 -12.01 24.14
CA GLU A 11 -23.00 -10.59 23.78
C GLU A 11 -22.61 -10.42 22.30
N LEU A 12 -23.61 -10.22 21.44
CA LEU A 12 -23.39 -9.61 20.13
C LEU A 12 -22.95 -8.17 20.36
N SER A 13 -21.65 -7.95 20.36
CA SER A 13 -21.03 -6.62 20.39
C SER A 13 -21.65 -5.71 19.32
N THR A 14 -21.99 -4.49 19.73
CA THR A 14 -22.75 -3.58 18.88
C THR A 14 -21.94 -3.13 17.65
N PRO A 15 -22.59 -2.85 16.50
CA PRO A 15 -21.89 -2.47 15.27
C PRO A 15 -20.89 -1.30 15.37
N PRO A 16 -21.07 -0.22 16.18
CA PRO A 16 -20.07 0.84 16.28
C PRO A 16 -18.77 0.40 16.98
N GLU A 17 -18.83 -0.54 17.94
CA GLU A 17 -17.64 -1.00 18.68
C GLU A 17 -16.73 -1.85 17.77
N LEU A 18 -17.31 -2.80 17.02
CA LEU A 18 -16.57 -3.60 16.03
C LEU A 18 -15.93 -2.74 14.93
N LEU A 19 -16.64 -1.68 14.48
CA LEU A 19 -16.08 -0.72 13.54
C LEU A 19 -14.94 0.08 14.18
N ALA A 20 -15.08 0.54 15.43
CA ALA A 20 -14.02 1.27 16.13
C ALA A 20 -12.78 0.40 16.41
N GLU A 21 -12.96 -0.88 16.74
CA GLU A 21 -11.88 -1.85 16.92
C GLU A 21 -11.18 -2.13 15.58
N TRP A 22 -11.94 -2.35 14.51
CA TRP A 22 -11.40 -2.52 13.14
C TRP A 22 -10.65 -1.27 12.66
N TRP A 23 -11.17 -0.06 12.93
CA TRP A 23 -10.49 1.20 12.61
C TRP A 23 -9.20 1.40 13.42
N ARG A 24 -9.21 1.14 14.73
CA ARG A 24 -7.99 1.18 15.57
C ARG A 24 -6.95 0.14 15.11
N GLN A 25 -7.40 -1.07 14.78
CA GLN A 25 -6.53 -2.12 14.27
C GLN A 25 -5.92 -1.69 12.91
N ARG A 26 -6.75 -1.21 11.98
CA ARG A 26 -6.29 -0.66 10.69
C ARG A 26 -5.28 0.48 10.86
N GLN A 27 -5.55 1.45 11.73
CA GLN A 27 -4.62 2.54 12.04
C GLN A 27 -3.29 2.00 12.60
N ALA A 28 -3.31 1.05 13.53
CA ALA A 28 -2.08 0.44 14.05
C ALA A 28 -1.29 -0.37 12.99
N TRP A 29 -1.96 -0.89 11.95
CA TRP A 29 -1.29 -1.47 10.78
C TRP A 29 -0.74 -0.39 9.84
N GLU A 30 -1.50 0.70 9.58
CA GLU A 30 -1.07 1.84 8.77
C GLU A 30 0.15 2.55 9.40
N ASP A 31 0.15 2.76 10.71
CA ASP A 31 1.27 3.33 11.48
C ASP A 31 2.51 2.43 11.39
N LYS A 32 2.37 1.11 11.63
CA LYS A 32 3.50 0.16 11.51
C LYS A 32 4.05 0.06 10.10
N LEU A 33 3.19 0.11 9.07
CA LEU A 33 3.60 0.15 7.67
C LEU A 33 4.31 1.48 7.33
N SER A 34 3.82 2.59 7.88
CA SER A 34 4.46 3.91 7.72
C SER A 34 5.82 3.96 8.41
N GLU A 35 5.94 3.37 9.60
CA GLU A 35 7.17 3.29 10.39
C GLU A 35 8.20 2.36 9.71
N LEU A 36 7.78 1.18 9.23
CA LEU A 36 8.63 0.30 8.41
C LEU A 36 9.11 0.97 7.12
N ALA A 37 8.24 1.69 6.41
CA ALA A 37 8.60 2.37 5.17
C ALA A 37 9.54 3.58 5.41
N LYS A 38 9.33 4.33 6.50
CA LYS A 38 10.17 5.47 6.88
C LYS A 38 11.51 5.06 7.51
N GLY A 39 11.56 3.92 8.21
CA GLY A 39 12.74 3.44 8.91
C GLY A 39 13.90 3.14 7.96
N ASN A 40 13.64 2.38 6.88
CA ASN A 40 14.59 2.09 5.81
C ASN A 40 13.84 1.78 4.49
N PRO A 41 13.47 2.78 3.67
CA PRO A 41 12.67 2.55 2.46
C PRO A 41 13.38 1.64 1.44
N MET A 42 14.72 1.65 1.38
CA MET A 42 15.48 0.72 0.53
C MET A 42 15.38 -0.74 0.99
N GLU A 43 15.37 -1.01 2.29
CA GLU A 43 15.20 -2.36 2.81
C GLU A 43 13.78 -2.86 2.56
N ALA A 44 12.77 -2.00 2.77
CA ALA A 44 11.38 -2.31 2.46
C ALA A 44 11.17 -2.60 0.96
N LEU A 45 11.75 -1.79 0.06
CA LEU A 45 11.69 -2.04 -1.39
C LEU A 45 12.46 -3.32 -1.78
N GLY A 46 13.64 -3.54 -1.23
CA GLY A 46 14.43 -4.76 -1.45
C GLY A 46 13.69 -6.02 -0.99
N ALA A 47 13.06 -5.97 0.19
CA ALA A 47 12.24 -7.05 0.72
C ALA A 47 10.98 -7.31 -0.13
N LEU A 48 10.30 -6.25 -0.61
CA LEU A 48 9.14 -6.41 -1.51
C LEU A 48 9.56 -7.05 -2.84
N LEU A 49 10.68 -6.62 -3.44
CA LEU A 49 11.17 -7.17 -4.69
C LEU A 49 11.65 -8.62 -4.54
N VAL A 50 12.56 -8.90 -3.60
CA VAL A 50 13.10 -10.26 -3.40
C VAL A 50 12.03 -11.22 -2.88
N GLY A 51 11.26 -10.81 -1.87
CA GLY A 51 10.18 -11.61 -1.29
C GLY A 51 9.04 -11.86 -2.29
N GLY A 52 8.61 -10.81 -3.01
CA GLY A 52 7.63 -10.93 -4.08
C GLY A 52 8.08 -11.88 -5.19
N SER A 53 9.37 -11.85 -5.56
CA SER A 53 9.96 -12.74 -6.58
C SER A 53 10.02 -14.20 -6.12
N LEU A 54 10.36 -14.45 -4.84
CA LEU A 54 10.34 -15.81 -4.29
C LEU A 54 8.92 -16.37 -4.21
N LEU A 55 7.94 -15.57 -3.76
CA LEU A 55 6.53 -15.96 -3.70
C LEU A 55 5.95 -16.19 -5.10
N PHE A 56 6.27 -15.32 -6.06
CA PHE A 56 5.84 -15.45 -7.46
C PHE A 56 6.45 -16.68 -8.13
N LEU A 57 7.75 -16.93 -7.92
CA LEU A 57 8.41 -18.15 -8.40
C LEU A 57 7.76 -19.40 -7.79
N ALA A 58 7.49 -19.42 -6.49
CA ALA A 58 6.82 -20.54 -5.84
C ALA A 58 5.40 -20.80 -6.37
N ALA A 59 4.65 -19.74 -6.67
CA ALA A 59 3.30 -19.84 -7.23
C ALA A 59 3.28 -20.27 -8.71
N GLU A 60 4.15 -19.72 -9.55
CA GLU A 60 4.07 -19.85 -11.02
C GLU A 60 4.93 -20.98 -11.60
N ARG A 61 6.04 -21.39 -10.95
CA ARG A 61 7.03 -22.32 -11.53
C ARG A 61 6.47 -23.68 -11.96
N ALA A 62 5.35 -24.12 -11.36
CA ALA A 62 4.69 -25.37 -11.73
C ALA A 62 3.72 -25.24 -12.93
N VAL A 63 3.31 -24.02 -13.30
CA VAL A 63 2.22 -23.75 -14.26
C VAL A 63 2.67 -22.90 -15.45
N ASN A 64 3.69 -22.07 -15.27
CA ASN A 64 4.08 -21.06 -16.23
C ASN A 64 5.46 -21.39 -16.85
N PRO A 65 5.51 -21.87 -18.11
CA PRO A 65 6.76 -22.27 -18.74
C PRO A 65 7.70 -21.09 -19.05
N LYS A 66 7.27 -19.83 -18.82
CA LYS A 66 8.13 -18.64 -18.88
C LYS A 66 8.83 -18.29 -17.56
N VAL A 67 8.49 -18.94 -16.44
CA VAL A 67 9.03 -18.63 -15.10
C VAL A 67 9.84 -19.83 -14.58
N ASN A 68 11.09 -19.94 -15.05
CA ASN A 68 11.95 -21.10 -14.74
C ASN A 68 13.00 -20.78 -13.67
N SER A 69 13.42 -19.52 -13.59
CA SER A 69 14.47 -19.01 -12.72
C SER A 69 13.97 -17.87 -11.81
N PHE A 70 14.72 -17.61 -10.74
CA PHE A 70 14.50 -16.44 -9.89
C PHE A 70 14.63 -15.11 -10.66
N TRP A 71 15.49 -15.06 -11.69
CA TRP A 71 15.66 -13.86 -12.50
C TRP A 71 14.43 -13.55 -13.35
N ASP A 72 13.73 -14.56 -13.87
CA ASP A 72 12.46 -14.38 -14.58
C ASP A 72 11.37 -13.81 -13.65
N ALA A 73 11.32 -14.33 -12.42
CA ALA A 73 10.41 -13.86 -11.38
C ALA A 73 10.74 -12.43 -10.91
N LEU A 74 12.03 -12.10 -10.76
CA LEU A 74 12.50 -10.76 -10.40
C LEU A 74 12.26 -9.75 -11.52
N TYR A 75 12.42 -10.15 -12.78
CA TYR A 75 12.07 -9.33 -13.93
C TYR A 75 10.57 -8.99 -13.94
N PHE A 76 9.69 -9.96 -13.71
CA PHE A 76 8.25 -9.72 -13.58
C PHE A 76 7.89 -8.83 -12.38
N ILE A 77 8.45 -9.10 -11.20
CA ILE A 77 8.08 -8.36 -9.97
C ILE A 77 8.64 -6.93 -9.97
N SER A 78 9.85 -6.70 -10.50
CA SER A 78 10.40 -5.35 -10.66
C SER A 78 9.65 -4.51 -11.70
N THR A 79 9.13 -5.13 -12.77
CA THR A 79 8.26 -4.44 -13.73
C THR A 79 6.89 -4.12 -13.12
N CYS A 80 6.30 -5.00 -12.30
CA CYS A 80 5.10 -4.67 -11.51
C CYS A 80 5.30 -3.48 -10.56
N ALA A 81 6.51 -3.23 -10.09
CA ALA A 81 6.80 -2.14 -9.15
C ALA A 81 6.99 -0.75 -9.80
N SER A 82 6.99 -0.63 -11.14
CA SER A 82 7.19 0.67 -11.80
C SER A 82 6.49 0.88 -13.16
N VAL A 83 6.72 0.01 -14.17
CA VAL A 83 6.33 0.30 -15.58
C VAL A 83 5.32 -0.70 -16.17
N GLY A 84 5.27 -1.94 -15.67
CA GLY A 84 4.29 -2.95 -16.09
C GLY A 84 4.54 -3.66 -17.43
N TYR A 85 5.68 -3.43 -18.11
CA TYR A 85 6.02 -4.09 -19.37
C TYR A 85 6.75 -5.43 -19.16
N ALA A 86 6.00 -6.50 -18.85
CA ALA A 86 6.52 -7.87 -18.79
C ALA A 86 5.93 -8.73 -19.92
N ASP A 87 6.78 -9.47 -20.63
CA ASP A 87 6.37 -10.58 -21.52
C ASP A 87 5.93 -11.84 -20.72
N ILE A 88 6.17 -11.81 -19.41
CA ILE A 88 5.70 -12.79 -18.43
C ILE A 88 4.37 -12.27 -17.84
N VAL A 89 3.37 -13.12 -17.77
CA VAL A 89 2.07 -12.84 -17.13
C VAL A 89 1.72 -13.93 -16.14
N ALA A 90 1.17 -13.54 -14.99
CA ALA A 90 0.72 -14.45 -13.94
C ALA A 90 -0.45 -15.31 -14.42
N ARG A 91 -0.32 -16.64 -14.36
CA ARG A 91 -1.38 -17.58 -14.74
C ARG A 91 -2.20 -18.04 -13.54
N THR A 92 -1.56 -18.22 -12.39
CA THR A 92 -2.17 -18.66 -11.14
C THR A 92 -2.80 -17.49 -10.38
N ASP A 93 -3.84 -17.76 -9.59
CA ASP A 93 -4.52 -16.72 -8.81
C ASP A 93 -3.65 -16.20 -7.65
N MET A 94 -2.74 -17.04 -7.12
CA MET A 94 -1.72 -16.61 -6.16
C MET A 94 -0.67 -15.70 -6.81
N GLY A 95 -0.20 -16.01 -8.02
CA GLY A 95 0.70 -15.14 -8.78
C GLY A 95 0.06 -13.78 -9.08
N LYS A 96 -1.23 -13.75 -9.42
CA LYS A 96 -2.00 -12.50 -9.61
C LYS A 96 -2.14 -11.71 -8.31
N ALA A 97 -2.41 -12.37 -7.18
CA ALA A 97 -2.50 -11.71 -5.88
C ALA A 97 -1.18 -11.05 -5.47
N VAL A 98 -0.05 -11.76 -5.63
CA VAL A 98 1.30 -11.19 -5.39
C VAL A 98 1.57 -10.00 -6.32
N ALA A 99 1.24 -10.12 -7.61
CA ALA A 99 1.40 -9.03 -8.58
C ALA A 99 0.57 -7.78 -8.19
N ALA A 100 -0.67 -7.95 -7.76
CA ALA A 100 -1.54 -6.86 -7.34
C ALA A 100 -1.04 -6.12 -6.10
N VAL A 101 -0.50 -6.86 -5.12
CA VAL A 101 0.17 -6.27 -3.93
C VAL A 101 1.39 -5.46 -4.38
N VAL A 102 2.26 -6.01 -5.22
CA VAL A 102 3.45 -5.31 -5.72
C VAL A 102 3.09 -4.08 -6.56
N MET A 103 2.05 -4.13 -7.40
CA MET A 103 1.58 -2.96 -8.15
C MET A 103 1.02 -1.85 -7.25
N THR A 104 0.42 -2.21 -6.11
CA THR A 104 -0.16 -1.24 -5.16
C THR A 104 0.92 -0.55 -4.32
N PHE A 105 1.91 -1.30 -3.81
CA PHE A 105 2.92 -0.76 -2.89
C PHE A 105 4.26 -0.43 -3.54
N GLY A 106 4.60 -1.08 -4.66
CA GLY A 106 5.87 -0.90 -5.37
C GLY A 106 6.14 0.55 -5.78
N PRO A 107 5.23 1.22 -6.52
CA PRO A 107 5.42 2.62 -6.90
C PRO A 107 5.58 3.56 -5.70
N ALA A 108 4.85 3.31 -4.61
CA ALA A 108 4.92 4.12 -3.38
C ALA A 108 6.25 3.93 -2.62
N LEU A 109 6.83 2.73 -2.61
CA LEU A 109 8.15 2.47 -2.05
C LEU A 109 9.27 2.99 -2.97
N CYS A 110 9.15 2.84 -4.28
CA CYS A 110 10.06 3.43 -5.26
C CYS A 110 10.13 4.95 -5.11
N ALA A 111 8.99 5.61 -4.93
CA ALA A 111 8.93 7.05 -4.64
C ALA A 111 9.66 7.40 -3.33
N GLN A 112 9.39 6.70 -2.23
CA GLN A 112 10.05 6.93 -0.94
C GLN A 112 11.56 6.63 -0.93
N VAL A 113 12.05 5.70 -1.77
CA VAL A 113 13.49 5.47 -1.96
C VAL A 113 14.15 6.61 -2.73
N LEU A 114 13.45 7.19 -3.71
CA LEU A 114 13.96 8.30 -4.51
C LEU A 114 13.88 9.65 -3.74
N ASP A 115 12.90 9.78 -2.85
CA ASP A 115 12.67 10.98 -2.03
C ASP A 115 13.69 11.03 -0.87
N ARG A 116 14.85 11.60 -1.16
CA ARG A 116 16.00 11.63 -0.25
C ARG A 116 15.67 12.40 1.03
N PRO A 117 15.90 11.84 2.24
CA PRO A 117 15.69 12.55 3.50
C PRO A 117 16.60 13.80 3.55
N GLY A 118 15.99 14.98 3.43
CA GLY A 118 16.66 16.27 3.24
C GLY A 118 16.16 17.08 2.05
N ASN A 119 15.51 16.45 1.06
CA ASN A 119 14.88 17.12 -0.09
C ASN A 119 13.36 17.29 0.05
N SER A 120 12.85 17.20 1.27
CA SER A 120 11.49 17.61 1.62
C SER A 120 11.35 19.13 1.52
N GLN A 121 11.35 19.66 0.29
CA GLN A 121 10.47 20.77 -0.01
C GLN A 121 9.07 20.29 0.39
N PRO A 122 8.38 20.94 1.34
CA PRO A 122 7.01 20.56 1.62
C PRO A 122 6.25 20.67 0.31
N ALA A 123 5.61 19.56 -0.12
CA ALA A 123 4.74 19.57 -1.28
C ALA A 123 3.83 20.81 -1.13
N PRO A 124 3.78 21.72 -2.14
CA PRO A 124 3.15 23.02 -1.99
C PRO A 124 1.74 22.79 -1.45
N GLY A 125 1.54 23.23 -0.21
CA GLY A 125 0.37 22.81 0.56
C GLY A 125 -0.92 23.29 -0.07
N LEU A 126 -2.06 23.02 0.57
CA LEU A 126 -3.30 23.62 0.10
C LEU A 126 -3.25 25.17 0.14
N GLN A 127 -2.38 25.75 0.98
CA GLN A 127 -2.20 27.20 1.12
C GLN A 127 -1.92 27.94 -0.21
N PRO A 128 -0.86 27.67 -0.99
CA PRO A 128 -0.66 28.32 -2.30
C PRO A 128 -1.77 28.08 -3.35
N VAL A 129 -2.69 27.14 -3.12
CA VAL A 129 -3.92 26.98 -3.92
C VAL A 129 -5.03 27.91 -3.37
N VAL A 130 -5.21 27.96 -2.05
CA VAL A 130 -6.13 28.88 -1.36
C VAL A 130 -5.74 30.35 -1.64
N ASP A 131 -4.47 30.71 -1.51
CA ASP A 131 -3.94 32.06 -1.81
C ASP A 131 -4.30 32.50 -3.24
N LYS A 132 -4.21 31.59 -4.20
CA LYS A 132 -4.59 31.85 -5.60
C LYS A 132 -6.09 31.97 -5.79
N LEU A 133 -6.89 31.19 -5.07
CA LEU A 133 -8.36 31.29 -5.10
C LEU A 133 -8.83 32.62 -4.50
N GLU A 134 -8.25 33.06 -3.38
CA GLU A 134 -8.54 34.37 -2.79
C GLU A 134 -8.14 35.52 -3.73
N ALA A 135 -6.97 35.44 -4.36
CA ALA A 135 -6.55 36.42 -5.36
C ALA A 135 -7.54 36.52 -6.54
N ILE A 136 -7.99 35.38 -7.09
CA ILE A 136 -8.99 35.33 -8.16
C ILE A 136 -10.33 35.94 -7.72
N LEU A 137 -10.82 35.58 -6.53
CA LEU A 137 -12.06 36.13 -5.96
C LEU A 137 -11.96 37.65 -5.75
N SER A 138 -10.79 38.16 -5.38
CA SER A 138 -10.56 39.59 -5.17
C SER A 138 -10.69 40.41 -6.47
N GLU A 139 -10.20 39.89 -7.61
CA GLU A 139 -10.32 40.55 -8.91
C GLU A 139 -11.74 40.46 -9.48
N LEU A 140 -12.39 39.29 -9.38
CA LEU A 140 -13.79 39.16 -9.81
C LEU A 140 -14.71 40.12 -9.05
N ARG A 141 -14.45 40.37 -7.76
CA ARG A 141 -15.19 41.34 -6.96
C ARG A 141 -14.97 42.79 -7.42
N LYS A 142 -13.79 43.16 -7.90
CA LYS A 142 -13.51 44.49 -8.47
C LYS A 142 -14.19 44.71 -9.83
N LEU A 143 -14.43 43.64 -10.59
CA LEU A 143 -15.10 43.70 -11.89
C LEU A 143 -16.64 43.66 -11.81
N THR A 144 -17.20 43.42 -10.61
CA THR A 144 -18.65 43.25 -10.38
C THR A 144 -19.24 44.42 -9.55
N GLY A 145 -18.47 45.48 -9.30
CA GLY A 145 -18.89 46.69 -8.59
C GLY A 145 -18.52 47.96 -9.35
#